data_AF-A0A6N7FAQ4-F1
#
_entry.id   AF-A0A6N7FAQ4-F1
#
_cell.length_a   1.000
_cell.length_b   1.000
_cell.length_c   1.000
_cell.angle_alpha   90.00
_cell.angle_beta   90.00
_cell.angle_gamma   90.00
#
_symmetry.space_group_name_H-M   'P 1'
#
loop_
_entity.id
_entity.type
_entity.pdbx_description
1 polymer ?
#
loop_
_entity_poly.entity_id
_entity_poly.type
_entity_poly.pdbx_seq_one_letter_code
_entity_poly.pdbx_strand_id
1 'polypeptide(L)'
;VLIVTRQGLLSRRGATPEATEWYPPGLLLGWLTSYALAGLVAASIWLSGGEDGMTGLITRTVSELVRRLPPEAQNPRVAQVLLAMAPYVPGMMATLWLIIIAGNAALAQKLLTRLGWNRRPTPAYSMLELPGWLLGAVAVSALASLMSGQIGMTGRNGLIISLVPFLFLGLAVVHVLTRGRPARQFVLAGVYMMLLMFTWSATLLVGIGIIEQWVRLRRRFAASPDDLEEE
;
A
#
# COMPACT_ATOMS: atom_id res chain seq x y z
N VAL A 1 -4.47 -13.51 -4.59
CA VAL A 1 -5.74 -13.38 -3.84
C VAL A 1 -6.06 -14.62 -3.02
N LEU A 2 -6.03 -15.83 -3.59
CA LEU A 2 -6.32 -17.09 -2.86
C LEU A 2 -5.50 -17.27 -1.57
N ILE A 3 -4.19 -16.99 -1.60
CA ILE A 3 -3.36 -17.06 -0.38
C ILE A 3 -3.82 -16.02 0.65
N VAL A 4 -4.09 -14.78 0.26
CA VAL A 4 -4.56 -13.74 1.19
C VAL A 4 -5.89 -14.14 1.84
N THR A 5 -6.83 -14.71 1.07
CA THR A 5 -8.10 -15.24 1.60
C THR A 5 -7.87 -16.40 2.56
N ARG A 6 -7.02 -17.36 2.18
CA ARG A 6 -6.67 -18.51 3.04
C ARG A 6 -6.03 -18.03 4.35
N GLN A 7 -5.00 -17.19 4.27
CA GLN A 7 -4.33 -16.64 5.45
C GLN A 7 -5.31 -15.82 6.30
N GLY A 8 -6.21 -15.08 5.66
CA GLY A 8 -7.21 -14.26 6.36
C GLY A 8 -8.20 -15.06 7.19
N LEU A 9 -8.37 -16.35 6.89
CA LEU A 9 -9.23 -17.29 7.63
C LEU A 9 -8.47 -18.15 8.64
N LEU A 10 -7.14 -18.02 8.72
CA LEU A 10 -6.38 -18.71 9.76
C LEU A 10 -6.67 -18.08 11.13
N SER A 11 -6.98 -18.94 12.08
CA SER A 11 -7.18 -18.59 13.48
C SER A 11 -6.54 -19.65 14.39
N ARG A 12 -6.22 -19.25 15.61
CA ARG A 12 -5.77 -20.13 16.70
C ARG A 12 -6.49 -19.77 18.00
N ARG A 13 -6.51 -20.70 18.95
CA ARG A 13 -6.95 -20.39 20.32
C ARG A 13 -6.00 -19.35 20.92
N GLY A 14 -6.57 -18.30 21.52
CA GLY A 14 -5.87 -17.21 22.18
C GLY A 14 -5.53 -17.55 23.63
N ALA A 15 -5.05 -16.55 24.35
CA ALA A 15 -4.61 -16.69 25.75
C ALA A 15 -5.72 -17.14 26.71
N THR A 16 -6.98 -16.84 26.42
CA THR A 16 -8.14 -17.34 27.16
C THR A 16 -8.90 -18.39 26.34
N PRO A 17 -9.60 -19.35 26.98
CA PRO A 17 -10.37 -20.39 26.28
C PRO A 17 -11.40 -19.86 25.28
N GLU A 18 -11.87 -18.63 25.50
CA GLU A 18 -12.88 -17.95 24.66
C GLU A 18 -12.26 -16.99 23.62
N ALA A 19 -11.00 -16.60 23.77
CA ALA A 19 -10.33 -15.73 22.81
C ALA A 19 -9.90 -16.53 21.58
N THR A 20 -10.29 -16.06 20.39
CA THR A 20 -9.76 -16.56 19.11
C THR A 20 -8.85 -15.51 18.50
N GLU A 21 -7.57 -15.86 18.33
CA GLU A 21 -6.59 -15.00 17.66
C GLU A 21 -6.62 -15.26 16.16
N TRP A 22 -6.88 -14.20 15.38
CA TRP A 22 -6.94 -14.27 13.91
C TRP A 22 -5.63 -13.80 13.29
N TYR A 23 -5.34 -14.29 12.08
CA TYR A 23 -4.15 -13.89 11.34
C TYR A 23 -4.04 -12.35 11.19
N PRO A 24 -2.93 -11.73 11.61
CA PRO A 24 -2.82 -10.27 11.70
C PRO A 24 -3.07 -9.55 10.36
N PRO A 25 -3.82 -8.44 10.36
CA PRO A 25 -4.13 -7.69 9.13
C PRO A 25 -2.87 -7.12 8.46
N GLY A 26 -1.84 -6.75 9.22
CA GLY A 26 -0.59 -6.25 8.64
C GLY A 26 0.22 -7.33 7.92
N LEU A 27 0.13 -8.59 8.34
CA LEU A 27 0.71 -9.72 7.61
C LEU A 27 -0.06 -10.01 6.31
N LEU A 28 -1.39 -9.85 6.29
CA LEU A 28 -2.16 -9.95 5.05
C LEU A 28 -1.76 -8.87 4.05
N LEU A 29 -1.54 -7.66 4.54
CA LEU A 29 -1.02 -6.54 3.74
C LEU A 29 0.39 -6.87 3.20
N GLY A 30 1.24 -7.45 4.04
CA GLY A 30 2.55 -7.96 3.63
C GLY A 30 2.47 -9.02 2.52
N TRP A 31 1.55 -9.98 2.61
CA TRP A 31 1.33 -10.97 1.53
C TRP A 31 0.84 -10.32 0.23
N LEU A 32 -0.06 -9.34 0.33
CA LEU A 32 -0.56 -8.63 -0.84
C LEU A 32 0.56 -7.81 -1.51
N THR A 33 1.40 -7.13 -0.73
CA THR A 33 2.59 -6.44 -1.22
C THR A 33 3.59 -7.42 -1.85
N SER A 34 3.78 -8.59 -1.23
CA SER A 34 4.66 -9.63 -1.77
C SER A 34 4.21 -10.10 -3.15
N TYR A 35 2.89 -10.22 -3.38
CA TYR A 35 2.37 -10.54 -4.70
C TYR A 35 2.68 -9.47 -5.75
N ALA A 36 2.50 -8.19 -5.39
CA ALA A 36 2.79 -7.08 -6.29
C ALA A 36 4.30 -7.02 -6.62
N LEU A 37 5.17 -7.18 -5.62
CA LEU A 37 6.62 -7.20 -5.81
C LEU A 37 7.09 -8.42 -6.61
N ALA A 38 6.58 -9.61 -6.30
CA ALA A 38 6.91 -10.83 -7.04
C ALA A 38 6.44 -10.75 -8.49
N GLY A 39 5.24 -10.19 -8.73
CA GLY A 39 4.73 -9.95 -10.08
C GLY A 39 5.62 -8.98 -10.86
N LEU A 40 6.06 -7.88 -10.23
CA LEU A 40 6.99 -6.92 -10.84
C LEU A 40 8.33 -7.58 -11.20
N VAL A 41 8.93 -8.33 -10.26
CA VAL A 41 10.21 -9.01 -10.48
C VAL A 41 10.09 -10.09 -11.56
N ALA A 42 9.02 -10.89 -11.52
CA ALA A 42 8.77 -11.91 -12.54
C ALA A 42 8.57 -11.28 -13.93
N ALA A 43 7.81 -10.18 -14.04
CA ALA A 43 7.66 -9.46 -15.30
C ALA A 43 9.00 -8.86 -15.78
N SER A 44 9.79 -8.32 -14.86
CA SER A 44 11.12 -7.77 -15.17
C SER A 44 12.07 -8.84 -15.71
N ILE A 45 12.09 -10.03 -15.09
CA ILE A 45 12.89 -11.18 -15.55
C ILE A 45 12.37 -11.71 -16.89
N TRP A 46 11.06 -11.92 -17.00
CA TRP A 46 10.45 -12.47 -18.22
C TRP A 46 10.70 -11.59 -19.44
N LEU A 47 10.61 -10.27 -19.26
CA LEU A 47 10.85 -9.31 -20.34
C LEU A 47 12.33 -9.02 -20.59
N SER A 48 13.24 -9.45 -19.72
CA SER A 48 14.68 -9.14 -19.85
C SER A 48 15.33 -9.69 -21.11
N GLY A 49 14.76 -10.74 -21.72
CA GLY A 49 15.27 -11.34 -22.96
C GLY A 49 14.90 -10.58 -24.25
N GLY A 50 14.03 -9.57 -24.18
CA GLY A 50 13.67 -8.74 -25.34
C GLY A 50 14.53 -7.48 -25.47
N GLU A 51 14.45 -6.82 -26.63
CA GLU A 51 15.14 -5.54 -26.86
C GLU A 51 14.75 -4.49 -25.81
N ASP A 52 15.77 -4.00 -25.08
CA ASP A 52 15.69 -3.03 -23.98
C ASP A 52 14.82 -3.47 -22.78
N GLY A 53 14.48 -4.75 -22.70
CA GLY A 53 13.73 -5.33 -21.58
C GLY A 53 12.32 -4.75 -21.40
N MET A 54 11.86 -4.72 -20.14
CA MET A 54 10.59 -4.10 -19.77
C MET A 54 10.59 -2.59 -20.04
N THR A 55 11.75 -1.94 -19.87
CA THR A 55 11.93 -0.51 -20.15
C THR A 55 11.58 -0.18 -21.59
N GLY A 56 12.15 -0.93 -22.53
CA GLY A 56 11.89 -0.79 -23.96
C GLY A 56 10.42 -1.01 -24.29
N LEU A 57 9.84 -2.10 -23.78
CA LEU A 57 8.42 -2.42 -24.01
C LEU A 57 7.51 -1.26 -23.60
N ILE A 58 7.71 -0.72 -22.40
CA ILE A 58 6.85 0.35 -21.87
C ILE A 58 7.05 1.65 -22.66
N THR A 59 8.29 2.04 -22.95
CA THR A 59 8.59 3.26 -23.72
C THR A 59 7.99 3.18 -25.13
N ARG A 60 8.09 2.03 -25.80
CA ARG A 60 7.47 1.78 -27.10
C ARG A 60 5.95 1.87 -27.03
N THR A 61 5.35 1.20 -26.04
CA THR A 61 3.89 1.22 -25.84
C THR A 61 3.38 2.64 -25.59
N VAL A 62 4.04 3.41 -24.72
CA VAL A 62 3.64 4.80 -24.44
C VAL A 62 3.83 5.69 -25.67
N SER A 63 4.93 5.50 -26.41
CA SER A 63 5.19 6.23 -27.65
C SER A 63 4.11 5.97 -28.71
N GLU A 64 3.67 4.72 -28.88
CA GLU A 64 2.53 4.40 -29.76
C GLU A 64 1.23 5.04 -29.28
N LEU A 65 0.95 5.03 -27.98
CA LEU A 65 -0.24 5.68 -27.42
C LEU A 65 -0.24 7.19 -27.70
N VAL A 66 0.90 7.86 -27.53
CA VAL A 66 1.04 9.28 -27.85
C VAL A 66 0.79 9.54 -29.34
N ARG A 67 1.31 8.70 -30.24
CA ARG A 67 1.10 8.82 -31.69
C ARG A 67 -0.36 8.62 -32.11
N ARG A 68 -1.15 7.89 -31.32
CA ARG A 68 -2.59 7.67 -31.57
C ARG A 68 -3.48 8.82 -31.08
N LEU A 69 -2.93 9.79 -30.34
CA LEU A 69 -3.70 10.96 -29.93
C LEU A 69 -4.08 11.81 -31.15
N PRO A 70 -5.26 12.46 -31.15
CA PRO A 70 -5.63 13.43 -32.18
C PRO A 70 -4.56 14.51 -32.34
N PRO A 71 -4.31 15.03 -33.55
CA PRO A 71 -3.29 16.06 -33.79
C PRO A 71 -3.46 17.29 -32.88
N GLU A 72 -4.70 17.68 -32.55
CA GLU A 72 -4.95 18.81 -31.63
C GLU A 72 -4.55 18.50 -30.18
N ALA A 73 -4.49 17.22 -29.80
CA ALA A 73 -4.12 16.73 -28.47
C ALA A 73 -2.63 16.33 -28.38
N GLN A 74 -1.89 16.29 -29.50
CA GLN A 74 -0.45 16.00 -29.55
C GLN A 74 0.39 17.21 -29.11
N ASN A 75 0.12 17.73 -27.90
CA ASN A 75 0.95 18.75 -27.30
C ASN A 75 2.34 18.15 -26.96
N PRO A 76 3.45 18.67 -27.49
CA PRO A 76 4.79 18.14 -27.24
C PRO A 76 5.15 18.06 -25.75
N ARG A 77 4.62 18.99 -24.95
CA ARG A 77 4.82 19.01 -23.50
C ARG A 77 4.12 17.85 -22.81
N VAL A 78 2.90 17.52 -23.23
CA VAL A 78 2.15 16.38 -22.72
C VAL A 78 2.83 15.07 -23.09
N ALA A 79 3.31 14.95 -24.34
CA ALA A 79 4.08 13.79 -24.80
C ALA A 79 5.36 13.58 -23.96
N GLN A 80 6.11 14.66 -23.69
CA GLN A 80 7.31 14.60 -22.84
C GLN A 80 6.98 14.13 -21.42
N VAL A 81 5.89 14.64 -20.82
CA VAL A 81 5.45 14.21 -19.49
C VAL A 81 5.06 12.73 -19.48
N LEU A 82 4.30 12.27 -20.48
CA LEU A 82 3.90 10.86 -20.59
C LEU A 82 5.12 9.93 -20.73
N LEU A 83 6.09 10.30 -21.55
CA LEU A 83 7.33 9.55 -21.71
C LEU A 83 8.19 9.57 -20.44
N ALA A 84 8.23 10.69 -19.72
CA ALA A 84 8.94 10.79 -18.44
C ALA A 84 8.28 9.95 -17.33
N MET A 85 6.96 9.74 -17.41
CA MET A 85 6.22 8.90 -16.47
C MET A 85 6.24 7.41 -16.84
N ALA A 86 6.49 7.07 -18.11
CA ALA A 86 6.49 5.72 -18.64
C ALA A 86 7.29 4.72 -17.74
N PRO A 87 8.51 5.04 -17.27
CA PRO A 87 9.28 4.16 -16.40
C PRO A 87 8.59 3.75 -15.08
N TYR A 88 7.64 4.55 -14.59
CA TYR A 88 6.94 4.35 -13.31
C TYR A 88 5.59 3.64 -13.45
N VAL A 89 5.12 3.43 -14.69
CA VAL A 89 3.81 2.83 -14.98
C VAL A 89 3.63 1.46 -14.30
N PRO A 90 4.61 0.53 -14.30
CA PRO A 90 4.42 -0.77 -13.66
C PRO A 90 4.13 -0.67 -12.16
N GLY A 91 4.87 0.18 -11.46
CA GLY A 91 4.73 0.44 -10.03
C GLY A 91 3.41 1.15 -9.75
N MET A 92 3.03 2.13 -10.56
CA MET A 92 1.72 2.79 -10.45
C MET A 92 0.56 1.81 -10.62
N MET A 93 0.62 0.92 -11.62
CA MET A 93 -0.40 -0.09 -11.87
C MET A 93 -0.48 -1.12 -10.74
N ALA A 94 0.67 -1.63 -10.28
CA ALA A 94 0.74 -2.57 -9.17
C ALA A 94 0.23 -1.94 -7.85
N THR A 95 0.58 -0.68 -7.58
CA THR A 95 0.08 0.08 -6.44
C THR A 95 -1.43 0.30 -6.52
N LEU A 96 -1.95 0.71 -7.68
CA LEU A 96 -3.38 0.88 -7.88
C LEU A 96 -4.12 -0.44 -7.67
N TRP A 97 -3.62 -1.53 -8.23
CA TRP A 97 -4.16 -2.88 -8.02
C TRP A 97 -4.17 -3.27 -6.53
N LEU A 98 -3.06 -3.03 -5.82
CA LEU A 98 -2.95 -3.31 -4.38
C LEU A 98 -4.00 -2.52 -3.58
N ILE A 99 -4.12 -1.21 -3.84
CA ILE A 99 -5.11 -0.33 -3.18
C ILE A 99 -6.54 -0.80 -3.45
N ILE A 100 -6.85 -1.14 -4.71
CA ILE A 100 -8.19 -1.63 -5.09
C ILE A 100 -8.50 -2.95 -4.38
N ILE A 101 -7.57 -3.91 -4.35
CA ILE A 101 -7.79 -5.20 -3.67
C ILE A 101 -7.96 -5.01 -2.17
N ALA A 102 -7.14 -4.16 -1.54
CA ALA A 102 -7.28 -3.85 -0.11
C ALA A 102 -8.61 -3.15 0.19
N GLY A 103 -9.02 -2.19 -0.63
CA GLY A 103 -10.30 -1.50 -0.54
C GLY A 103 -11.49 -2.47 -0.71
N ASN A 104 -11.44 -3.32 -1.72
CA ASN A 104 -12.46 -4.35 -1.95
C ASN A 104 -12.57 -5.33 -0.78
N ALA A 105 -11.44 -5.74 -0.19
CA ALA A 105 -11.44 -6.59 1.00
C ALA A 105 -12.11 -5.89 2.20
N ALA A 106 -11.81 -4.61 2.42
CA ALA A 106 -12.43 -3.83 3.48
C ALA A 106 -13.95 -3.63 3.27
N LEU A 107 -14.38 -3.37 2.03
CA LEU A 107 -15.78 -3.25 1.67
C LEU A 107 -16.53 -4.59 1.82
N ALA A 108 -15.94 -5.69 1.37
CA ALA A 108 -16.49 -7.03 1.53
C ALA A 108 -16.64 -7.38 3.02
N GLN A 109 -15.62 -7.10 3.84
CA GLN A 109 -15.67 -7.30 5.29
C GLN A 109 -16.82 -6.52 5.94
N LYS A 110 -16.99 -5.25 5.57
CA LYS A 110 -18.07 -4.40 6.06
C LYS A 110 -19.44 -4.93 5.65
N LEU A 111 -19.59 -5.38 4.40
CA LEU A 111 -20.84 -5.95 3.89
C LEU A 111 -21.19 -7.26 4.61
N LEU A 112 -20.23 -8.19 4.71
CA LEU A 112 -20.43 -9.47 5.39
C LEU A 112 -20.78 -9.31 6.87
N THR A 113 -20.19 -8.31 7.54
CA THR A 113 -20.51 -7.99 8.94
C THR A 113 -21.95 -7.49 9.07
N ARG A 114 -22.40 -6.61 8.15
CA ARG A 114 -23.79 -6.12 8.13
C ARG A 114 -24.80 -7.23 7.85
N LEU A 115 -24.43 -8.23 7.05
CA LEU A 115 -25.29 -9.37 6.71
C LEU A 115 -25.25 -10.50 7.76
N GLY A 116 -24.38 -10.41 8.78
CA GLY A 116 -24.19 -11.48 9.76
C GLY A 116 -23.51 -12.74 9.20
N TRP A 117 -22.95 -12.69 7.99
CA TRP A 117 -22.27 -13.81 7.33
C TRP A 117 -20.76 -13.83 7.55
N ASN A 118 -20.28 -12.95 8.41
CA ASN A 118 -18.87 -12.75 8.62
C ASN A 118 -18.26 -13.91 9.42
N ARG A 119 -17.31 -14.62 8.80
CA ARG A 119 -16.57 -15.71 9.46
C ARG A 119 -15.45 -15.21 10.38
N ARG A 120 -14.88 -14.03 10.11
CA ARG A 120 -13.79 -13.43 10.89
C ARG A 120 -14.23 -12.08 11.41
N PRO A 121 -14.23 -11.80 12.72
CA PRO A 121 -14.55 -10.47 13.25
C PRO A 121 -13.76 -9.36 12.54
N THR A 122 -14.43 -8.22 12.31
CA THR A 122 -13.77 -7.09 11.62
C THR A 122 -12.48 -6.72 12.34
N PRO A 123 -11.33 -6.72 11.65
CA PRO A 123 -10.06 -6.40 12.29
C PRO A 123 -10.10 -5.01 12.92
N ALA A 124 -9.58 -4.88 14.14
CA ALA A 124 -9.29 -3.58 14.70
C ALA A 124 -8.10 -2.98 13.94
N TYR A 125 -8.37 -2.15 12.92
CA TYR A 125 -7.31 -1.49 12.13
C TYR A 125 -6.41 -0.57 12.97
N SER A 126 -6.81 -0.23 14.19
CA SER A 126 -5.97 0.42 15.20
C SER A 126 -4.78 -0.44 15.65
N MET A 127 -4.85 -1.77 15.49
CA MET A 127 -3.78 -2.73 15.79
C MET A 127 -3.01 -3.16 14.53
N LEU A 128 -3.06 -2.37 13.45
CA LEU A 128 -2.32 -2.68 12.23
C LEU A 128 -0.81 -2.55 12.48
N GLU A 129 -0.12 -3.68 12.59
CA GLU A 129 1.34 -3.73 12.69
C GLU A 129 1.92 -4.40 11.45
N LEU A 130 2.80 -3.69 10.75
CA LEU A 130 3.44 -4.20 9.55
C LEU A 130 4.63 -5.10 9.90
N PRO A 131 4.86 -6.19 9.14
CA PRO A 131 6.04 -7.01 9.34
C PRO A 131 7.35 -6.23 9.06
N GLY A 132 8.38 -6.48 9.87
CA GLY A 132 9.65 -5.74 9.79
C GLY A 132 10.38 -5.87 8.45
N TRP A 133 10.17 -6.96 7.71
CA TRP A 133 10.79 -7.16 6.39
C TRP A 133 10.35 -6.10 5.36
N LEU A 134 9.20 -5.44 5.54
CA LEU A 134 8.74 -4.40 4.61
C LEU A 134 9.68 -3.19 4.58
N LEU A 135 10.33 -2.85 5.70
CA LEU A 135 11.38 -1.84 5.71
C LEU A 135 12.61 -2.31 4.90
N GLY A 136 12.95 -3.60 5.03
CA GLY A 136 13.99 -4.22 4.19
C GLY A 136 13.65 -4.14 2.70
N ALA A 137 12.38 -4.39 2.32
CA ALA A 137 11.91 -4.26 0.94
C ALA A 137 12.03 -2.82 0.42
N VAL A 138 11.69 -1.82 1.25
CA VAL A 138 11.91 -0.40 0.93
C VAL A 138 13.40 -0.11 0.73
N ALA A 139 14.27 -0.55 1.64
CA ALA A 139 15.70 -0.32 1.56
C ALA A 139 16.33 -0.97 0.31
N VAL A 140 16.04 -2.25 0.06
CA VAL A 140 16.53 -2.97 -1.13
C VAL A 140 16.03 -2.32 -2.42
N SER A 141 14.75 -1.93 -2.47
CA SER A 141 14.19 -1.26 -3.65
C SER A 141 14.82 0.12 -3.85
N ALA A 142 15.05 0.87 -2.79
CA ALA A 142 15.73 2.16 -2.84
C ALA A 142 17.17 2.01 -3.37
N LEU A 143 17.95 1.05 -2.86
CA LEU A 143 19.30 0.78 -3.35
C LEU A 143 19.29 0.35 -4.82
N ALA A 144 18.39 -0.56 -5.21
CA ALA A 144 18.23 -0.98 -6.60
C ALA A 144 17.83 0.19 -7.51
N SER A 145 17.05 1.17 -7.01
CA SER A 145 16.58 2.33 -7.78
C SER A 145 17.70 3.27 -8.24
N LEU A 146 18.84 3.25 -7.54
CA LEU A 146 20.04 4.03 -7.86
C LEU A 146 20.84 3.41 -9.02
N MET A 147 20.59 2.14 -9.34
CA MET A 147 21.23 1.48 -10.47
C MET A 147 20.65 1.98 -11.80
N SER A 148 21.35 1.70 -12.89
CA SER A 148 20.90 2.02 -14.25
C SER A 148 20.10 0.87 -14.87
N GLY A 149 19.47 1.17 -16.01
CA GLY A 149 18.74 0.18 -16.81
C GLY A 149 17.58 -0.50 -16.08
N GLN A 150 17.38 -1.78 -16.42
CA GLN A 150 16.26 -2.59 -15.95
C GLN A 150 16.24 -2.78 -14.43
N ILE A 151 17.41 -2.90 -13.79
CA ILE A 151 17.52 -3.03 -12.33
C ILE A 151 17.07 -1.74 -11.66
N GLY A 152 17.56 -0.59 -12.15
CA GLY A 152 17.12 0.74 -11.74
C GLY A 152 15.61 0.92 -11.81
N MET A 153 15.02 0.59 -12.96
CA MET A 153 13.57 0.64 -13.16
C MET A 153 12.82 -0.28 -12.18
N THR A 154 13.28 -1.51 -12.01
CA THR A 154 12.65 -2.48 -11.09
C THR A 154 12.71 -1.98 -9.66
N GLY A 155 13.85 -1.41 -9.23
CA GLY A 155 14.02 -0.80 -7.91
C GLY A 155 13.08 0.38 -7.68
N ARG A 156 12.96 1.31 -8.65
CA ARG A 156 12.04 2.46 -8.55
C ARG A 156 10.58 2.02 -8.39
N ASN A 157 10.14 1.07 -9.20
CA ASN A 157 8.77 0.56 -9.14
C ASN A 157 8.54 -0.29 -7.88
N GLY A 158 9.53 -1.09 -7.46
CA GLY A 158 9.50 -1.85 -6.22
C GLY A 158 9.41 -0.94 -5.00
N LEU A 159 10.07 0.22 -5.03
CA LEU A 159 10.00 1.23 -3.98
C LEU A 159 8.58 1.79 -3.88
N ILE A 160 8.00 2.22 -5.00
CA ILE A 160 6.62 2.72 -5.06
C ILE A 160 5.64 1.71 -4.43
N ILE A 161 5.75 0.43 -4.78
CA ILE A 161 4.89 -0.65 -4.25
C ILE A 161 5.14 -0.86 -2.74
N SER A 162 6.40 -0.88 -2.33
CA SER A 162 6.80 -1.16 -0.93
C SER A 162 6.39 -0.05 0.04
N LEU A 163 6.15 1.17 -0.44
CA LEU A 163 5.67 2.28 0.38
C LEU A 163 4.15 2.21 0.68
N VAL A 164 3.38 1.45 -0.10
CA VAL A 164 1.91 1.39 0.04
C VAL A 164 1.46 0.87 1.41
N PRO A 165 2.06 -0.19 2.00
CA PRO A 165 1.71 -0.58 3.36
C PRO A 165 1.90 0.51 4.40
N PHE A 166 2.95 1.32 4.25
CA PHE A 166 3.23 2.46 5.15
C PHE A 166 2.21 3.59 4.95
N LEU A 167 1.70 3.80 3.74
CA LEU A 167 0.56 4.69 3.50
C LEU A 167 -0.68 4.25 4.30
N PHE A 168 -1.04 2.96 4.26
CA PHE A 168 -2.13 2.42 5.08
C PHE A 168 -1.86 2.55 6.58
N LEU A 169 -0.60 2.39 6.99
CA LEU A 169 -0.19 2.55 8.38
C LEU A 169 -0.34 4.00 8.86
N GLY A 170 0.07 4.98 8.04
CA GLY A 170 -0.13 6.40 8.32
C GLY A 170 -1.62 6.77 8.39
N LEU A 171 -2.44 6.23 7.49
CA LEU A 171 -3.90 6.38 7.56
C LEU A 171 -4.48 5.81 8.85
N ALA A 172 -4.01 4.65 9.31
CA ALA A 172 -4.43 4.06 10.57
C ALA A 172 -4.07 4.96 11.77
N VAL A 173 -2.89 5.62 11.75
CA VAL A 173 -2.51 6.61 12.77
C VAL A 173 -3.50 7.78 12.80
N VAL A 174 -3.84 8.36 11.65
CA VAL A 174 -4.82 9.45 11.58
C VAL A 174 -6.18 9.03 12.13
N HIS A 175 -6.65 7.81 11.81
CA HIS A 175 -7.92 7.30 12.33
C HIS A 175 -7.91 7.10 13.85
N VAL A 176 -6.78 6.67 14.42
CA VAL A 176 -6.62 6.51 15.87
C VAL A 176 -6.57 7.88 16.56
N LEU A 177 -5.75 8.82 16.07
CA LEU A 177 -5.59 10.15 16.67
C LEU A 177 -6.86 11.01 16.62
N THR A 178 -7.74 10.76 15.65
CA THR A 178 -9.02 11.46 15.51
C THR A 178 -10.17 10.77 16.24
N ARG A 179 -9.94 9.60 16.87
CA ARG A 179 -10.97 8.88 17.62
C ARG A 179 -11.41 9.71 18.83
N GLY A 180 -12.73 9.77 19.07
CA GLY A 180 -13.32 10.53 20.19
C GLY A 180 -13.38 12.05 20.01
N ARG A 181 -12.83 12.62 18.92
CA ARG A 181 -12.89 14.06 18.66
C ARG A 181 -14.15 14.45 17.89
N PRO A 182 -14.83 15.56 18.23
CA PRO A 182 -16.04 16.00 17.53
C PRO A 182 -15.78 16.34 16.05
N ALA A 183 -14.59 16.85 15.73
CA ALA A 183 -14.18 17.21 14.37
C ALA A 183 -13.69 16.01 13.52
N ARG A 184 -13.84 14.76 13.99
CA ARG A 184 -13.27 13.57 13.31
C ARG A 184 -13.65 13.47 11.84
N GLN A 185 -14.93 13.66 11.51
CA GLN A 185 -15.41 13.52 10.13
C GLN A 185 -14.77 14.56 9.22
N PHE A 186 -14.64 15.81 9.68
CA PHE A 186 -13.99 16.89 8.94
C PHE A 186 -12.50 16.63 8.70
N VAL A 187 -11.77 16.16 9.72
CA VAL A 187 -10.35 15.84 9.59
C VAL A 187 -10.14 14.69 8.60
N LEU A 188 -10.93 13.61 8.72
CA LEU A 188 -10.82 12.49 7.78
C LEU A 188 -11.20 12.90 6.36
N ALA A 189 -12.28 13.65 6.17
CA ALA A 189 -12.66 14.18 4.87
C ALA A 189 -11.54 15.04 4.26
N GLY A 190 -10.93 15.93 5.04
CA GLY A 190 -9.79 16.74 4.62
C GLY A 190 -8.58 15.91 4.19
N VAL A 191 -8.21 14.88 4.96
CA VAL A 191 -7.10 13.98 4.62
C VAL A 191 -7.38 13.20 3.34
N TYR A 192 -8.59 12.66 3.16
CA TYR A 192 -8.95 11.96 1.93
C TYR A 192 -9.03 12.88 0.72
N MET A 193 -9.56 14.10 0.89
CA MET A 193 -9.55 15.12 -0.16
C MET A 193 -8.14 15.53 -0.55
N MET A 194 -7.24 15.73 0.42
CA MET A 194 -5.83 15.99 0.14
C MET A 194 -5.16 14.85 -0.62
N LEU A 195 -5.45 13.60 -0.25
CA LEU A 195 -4.93 12.43 -0.97
C LEU A 195 -5.40 12.39 -2.43
N LEU A 196 -6.65 12.75 -2.69
CA LEU A 196 -7.24 12.77 -4.03
C LEU A 196 -6.74 13.95 -4.88
N MET A 197 -6.64 15.14 -4.29
CA MET A 197 -6.28 16.36 -5.01
C MET A 197 -4.77 16.57 -5.13
N PHE A 198 -4.01 16.07 -4.16
CA PHE A 198 -2.58 16.33 -4.02
C PHE A 198 -1.82 15.04 -3.77
N THR A 199 -1.37 14.38 -4.83
CA THR A 199 -0.63 13.10 -4.76
C THR A 199 0.58 13.15 -3.81
N TRP A 200 1.24 14.31 -3.67
CA TRP A 200 2.37 14.49 -2.75
C TRP A 200 1.99 14.32 -1.27
N SER A 201 0.72 14.52 -0.90
CA SER A 201 0.24 14.31 0.47
C SER A 201 0.34 12.85 0.91
N ALA A 202 0.31 11.90 -0.04
CA ALA A 202 0.56 10.49 0.25
C ALA A 202 1.96 10.28 0.84
N THR A 203 2.97 11.05 0.40
CA THR A 203 4.33 10.98 0.94
C THR A 203 4.39 11.37 2.41
N LEU A 204 3.59 12.36 2.84
CA LEU A 204 3.50 12.73 4.26
C LEU A 204 2.96 11.58 5.10
N LEU A 205 1.89 10.93 4.63
CA LEU A 205 1.28 9.79 5.32
C LEU A 205 2.20 8.57 5.35
N VAL A 206 2.94 8.31 4.27
CA VAL A 206 3.99 7.30 4.24
C VAL A 206 5.06 7.61 5.29
N GLY A 207 5.51 8.86 5.39
CA GLY A 207 6.45 9.30 6.43
C GLY A 207 5.92 9.04 7.84
N ILE A 208 4.66 9.39 8.11
CA ILE A 208 3.99 9.09 9.39
C ILE A 208 3.95 7.59 9.65
N GLY A 209 3.63 6.78 8.64
CA GLY A 209 3.62 5.32 8.75
C GLY A 209 5.00 4.74 9.07
N ILE A 210 6.05 5.21 8.40
CA ILE A 210 7.43 4.78 8.68
C ILE A 210 7.81 5.14 10.11
N ILE A 211 7.55 6.38 10.55
CA ILE A 211 7.85 6.81 11.94
C ILE A 211 7.09 5.96 12.96
N GLU A 212 5.80 5.70 12.71
CA GLU A 212 4.96 4.86 13.57
C GLU A 212 5.50 3.45 13.73
N GLN A 213 6.09 2.86 12.67
CA GLN A 213 6.70 1.54 12.74
C GLN A 213 7.75 1.42 13.86
N TRP A 214 8.55 2.48 14.05
CA TRP A 214 9.63 2.51 15.03
C TRP A 214 9.14 2.95 16.41
N VAL A 215 8.35 4.02 16.46
CA VAL A 215 8.00 4.69 17.72
C VAL A 215 6.77 4.06 18.39
N ARG A 216 5.94 3.32 17.64
CA ARG A 216 4.66 2.75 18.12
C ARG A 216 3.79 3.80 18.83
N LEU A 217 3.70 5.04 18.30
CA LEU A 217 2.96 6.14 18.94
C LEU A 217 1.53 5.71 19.28
N ARG A 218 0.89 4.89 18.45
CA ARG A 218 -0.50 4.44 18.71
C ARG A 218 -0.63 3.63 20.01
N ARG A 219 0.37 2.84 20.41
CA ARG A 219 0.31 2.12 21.70
C ARG A 219 0.35 3.10 22.87
N ARG A 220 1.12 4.19 22.75
CA ARG A 220 1.23 5.24 23.78
C ARG A 220 0.01 6.15 23.88
N PHE A 221 -0.74 6.36 22.79
CA PHE A 221 -1.98 7.13 22.83
C PHE A 221 -3.23 6.27 23.09
N ALA A 222 -3.13 4.95 22.89
CA ALA A 222 -4.16 4.00 23.30
C ALA A 222 -4.09 3.67 24.80
N ALA A 223 -2.91 3.76 25.40
CA ALA A 223 -2.70 3.73 26.84
C ALA A 223 -2.73 5.17 27.38
N SER A 224 -3.86 5.62 27.92
CA SER A 224 -3.98 6.88 28.66
C SER A 224 -4.75 6.58 29.96
N PRO A 225 -4.59 7.38 31.03
CA PRO A 225 -3.77 7.08 32.21
C PRO A 225 -4.46 6.26 33.32
N ASP A 226 -5.67 5.74 33.10
CA ASP A 226 -6.42 5.03 34.15
C ASP A 226 -5.84 3.63 34.47
N ASP A 227 -5.00 3.08 33.59
CA ASP A 227 -4.37 1.76 33.80
C ASP A 227 -3.07 1.83 34.63
N LEU A 228 -2.66 3.00 35.12
CA LEU A 228 -1.40 3.19 35.89
C LEU A 228 -1.63 3.41 37.39
N GLU A 229 -2.88 3.40 37.87
CA GLU A 229 -3.20 3.51 39.30
C GLU A 229 -3.43 2.14 39.99
N GLU A 230 -3.28 1.02 39.27
CA GLU A 230 -3.46 -0.34 39.80
C GLU A 230 -2.22 -1.25 39.68
N GLU A 231 -1.00 -0.71 39.78
CA GLU A 231 0.21 -1.48 40.15
C GLU A 231 0.71 -1.09 41.55
#